data_AF-A0A6B0R2P9-F1
#
_entry.id   AF-A0A6B0R2P9-F1
#
_cell.length_a   1.000
_cell.length_b   1.000
_cell.length_c   1.000
_cell.angle_alpha   90.00
_cell.angle_beta   90.00
_cell.angle_gamma   90.00
#
_symmetry.space_group_name_H-M   'P 1'
#
loop_
_entity.id
_entity.type
_entity.pdbx_description
1 polymer ?
#
loop_
_entity_poly.entity_id
_entity_poly.type
_entity_poly.pdbx_seq_one_letter_code
_entity_poly.pdbx_strand_id
1 'polypeptide(L)'
;MQDMVKDALRSFVSPPVLSPKCCLYNNHQAKDCIDSFVTHCVRPFCSLIQIHGHNRARQREKLGHILEEFATLQDEAEKVDAALHTMLLKQEPHRQHLACLGTWVLYHNLRIMIQYLLSGFELELHSMHEYYYIYWYLSEFLYAWLMSTLSRADGSQMAEERITEEQQKGRSSKKNKKKRKFTH
;
A
#
# COMPACT_ATOMS: atom_id res chain seq x y z
N MET A 1 -13.18 -7.34 -8.90
CA MET A 1 -12.76 -6.53 -7.73
C MET A 1 -11.37 -6.89 -7.25
N GLN A 2 -11.04 -8.17 -7.03
CA GLN A 2 -9.68 -8.58 -6.62
C GLN A 2 -8.59 -8.08 -7.59
N ASP A 3 -8.82 -8.16 -8.91
CA ASP A 3 -7.89 -7.63 -9.90
C ASP A 3 -7.69 -6.12 -9.78
N MET A 4 -8.77 -5.37 -9.54
CA MET A 4 -8.70 -3.92 -9.32
C MET A 4 -7.91 -3.58 -8.06
N VAL A 5 -8.06 -4.35 -6.98
CA VAL A 5 -7.27 -4.20 -5.75
C VAL A 5 -5.79 -4.47 -6.02
N LYS A 6 -5.48 -5.56 -6.74
CA LYS A 6 -4.11 -5.89 -7.15
C LYS A 6 -3.49 -4.80 -8.02
N ASP A 7 -4.26 -4.25 -8.95
CA ASP A 7 -3.79 -3.19 -9.84
C ASP A 7 -3.58 -1.88 -9.08
N ALA A 8 -4.47 -1.52 -8.16
CA ALA A 8 -4.31 -0.36 -7.27
C ALA A 8 -3.07 -0.49 -6.37
N LEU A 9 -2.83 -1.69 -5.82
CA LEU A 9 -1.62 -2.01 -5.05
C LEU A 9 -0.36 -1.84 -5.90
N ARG A 10 -0.35 -2.41 -7.11
CA ARG A 10 0.77 -2.26 -8.07
C ARG A 10 1.04 -0.81 -8.41
N SER A 11 0.00 -0.05 -8.73
CA SER A 11 0.14 1.35 -9.15
C SER A 11 0.59 2.28 -8.02
N PHE A 12 0.38 1.90 -6.75
CA PHE A 12 0.69 2.77 -5.62
C PHE A 12 2.05 2.45 -4.97
N VAL A 13 2.37 1.17 -4.75
CA VAL A 13 3.57 0.75 -3.97
C VAL A 13 4.49 -0.20 -4.70
N SER A 14 4.14 -0.66 -5.91
CA SER A 14 4.95 -1.58 -6.73
C SER A 14 5.55 -2.75 -5.93
N PRO A 15 4.74 -3.55 -5.21
CA PRO A 15 5.26 -4.54 -4.28
C PRO A 15 6.10 -5.59 -5.01
N PRO A 16 7.35 -5.87 -4.57
CA PRO A 16 8.29 -6.71 -5.28
C PRO A 16 7.73 -8.09 -5.66
N VAL A 17 6.93 -8.69 -4.77
CA VAL A 17 6.37 -10.02 -4.98
C VAL A 17 5.39 -10.12 -6.17
N LEU A 18 4.79 -9.00 -6.59
CA LEU A 18 3.96 -8.94 -7.79
C LEU A 18 4.78 -8.72 -9.08
N SER A 19 6.07 -8.44 -8.96
CA SER A 19 6.99 -8.26 -10.09
C SER A 19 7.38 -9.63 -10.67
N PRO A 20 7.20 -9.87 -11.98
CA PRO A 20 7.62 -11.12 -12.64
C PRO A 20 9.11 -11.44 -12.50
N LYS A 21 9.91 -10.43 -12.11
CA LYS A 21 11.36 -10.53 -11.94
C LYS A 21 11.77 -10.88 -10.50
N CYS A 22 10.82 -10.88 -9.56
CA CYS A 22 11.09 -11.24 -8.19
C CYS A 22 11.26 -12.75 -8.06
N CYS A 23 12.22 -13.17 -7.24
CA CYS A 23 12.48 -14.58 -6.94
C CYS A 23 11.27 -15.27 -6.28
N LEU A 24 10.45 -14.51 -5.56
CA LEU A 24 9.20 -14.97 -4.96
C LEU A 24 8.01 -15.03 -5.94
N TYR A 25 8.16 -14.57 -7.18
CA TYR A 25 7.05 -14.49 -8.13
C TYR A 25 6.38 -15.85 -8.40
N ASN A 26 7.14 -16.94 -8.35
CA ASN A 26 6.61 -18.31 -8.52
C ASN A 26 6.53 -19.09 -7.21
N ASN A 27 6.78 -18.45 -6.07
CA ASN A 27 6.67 -19.09 -4.77
C ASN A 27 5.19 -19.24 -4.40
N HIS A 28 4.71 -20.48 -4.27
CA HIS A 28 3.32 -20.78 -3.94
C HIS A 28 2.87 -20.12 -2.64
N GLN A 29 3.65 -20.26 -1.57
CA GLN A 29 3.33 -19.66 -0.27
C GLN A 29 3.24 -18.14 -0.34
N ALA A 30 4.11 -17.48 -1.11
CA ALA A 30 4.07 -16.03 -1.27
C ALA A 30 2.82 -15.57 -2.04
N LYS A 31 2.42 -16.32 -3.08
CA LYS A 31 1.17 -16.07 -3.81
C LYS A 31 -0.05 -16.24 -2.91
N ASP A 32 -0.11 -17.34 -2.17
CA ASP A 32 -1.24 -17.64 -1.28
C ASP A 32 -1.43 -16.54 -0.23
N CYS A 33 -0.35 -16.03 0.36
CA CYS A 33 -0.41 -14.91 1.30
C CYS A 33 -1.03 -13.65 0.68
N ILE A 34 -0.61 -13.28 -0.54
CA ILE A 34 -1.13 -12.08 -1.21
C ILE A 34 -2.56 -12.28 -1.67
N ASP A 35 -2.87 -13.45 -2.22
CA ASP A 35 -4.21 -13.74 -2.73
C ASP A 35 -5.23 -13.78 -1.58
N SER A 36 -4.85 -14.32 -0.42
CA SER A 36 -5.65 -14.24 0.81
C SER A 36 -5.87 -12.79 1.23
N PHE A 37 -4.79 -12.01 1.34
CA PHE A 37 -4.87 -10.59 1.74
C PHE A 37 -5.74 -9.77 0.79
N VAL A 38 -5.53 -9.90 -0.53
CA VAL A 38 -6.34 -9.23 -1.55
C VAL A 38 -7.81 -9.62 -1.45
N THR A 39 -8.09 -10.89 -1.14
CA THR A 39 -9.45 -11.37 -0.94
C THR A 39 -10.10 -10.67 0.25
N HIS A 40 -9.37 -10.50 1.36
CA HIS A 40 -9.86 -9.78 2.54
C HIS A 40 -10.03 -8.28 2.30
N CYS A 41 -9.22 -7.66 1.45
CA CYS A 41 -9.40 -6.25 1.04
C CYS A 41 -10.73 -5.99 0.31
N VAL A 42 -11.28 -6.97 -0.42
CA VAL A 42 -12.43 -6.74 -1.31
C VAL A 42 -13.61 -6.11 -0.57
N ARG A 43 -13.99 -6.67 0.59
CA ARG A 43 -15.17 -6.22 1.32
C ARG A 43 -14.99 -4.81 1.91
N PRO A 44 -13.94 -4.50 2.70
CA PRO A 44 -13.73 -3.15 3.22
C PRO A 44 -13.65 -2.09 2.12
N PHE A 45 -12.97 -2.36 1.01
CA PHE A 45 -12.89 -1.39 -0.09
C PHE A 45 -14.23 -1.19 -0.80
N CYS A 46 -15.03 -2.24 -1.01
CA CYS A 46 -16.39 -2.10 -1.52
C CYS A 46 -17.27 -1.27 -0.57
N SER A 47 -17.20 -1.54 0.74
CA SER A 47 -17.89 -0.75 1.76
C SER A 47 -17.47 0.72 1.70
N LEU A 48 -16.17 1.01 1.57
CA LEU A 48 -15.65 2.36 1.48
C LEU A 48 -16.22 3.10 0.26
N ILE A 49 -16.28 2.46 -0.91
CA ILE A 49 -16.88 3.05 -2.11
C ILE A 49 -18.37 3.32 -1.89
N GLN A 50 -19.11 2.37 -1.30
CA GLN A 50 -20.54 2.53 -1.02
C GLN A 50 -20.84 3.66 -0.02
N ILE A 51 -19.94 3.90 0.95
CA ILE A 51 -20.08 5.00 1.91
C ILE A 51 -20.31 6.33 1.18
N HIS A 52 -19.54 6.60 0.12
CA HIS A 52 -19.63 7.85 -0.65
C HIS A 52 -20.99 8.07 -1.33
N GLY A 53 -21.82 7.03 -1.47
CA GLY A 53 -23.18 7.13 -2.01
C GLY A 53 -24.25 7.56 -0.99
N HIS A 54 -23.93 7.62 0.30
CA HIS A 54 -24.87 8.05 1.34
C HIS A 54 -24.89 9.57 1.53
N ASN A 55 -25.89 10.08 2.27
CA ASN A 55 -25.89 11.47 2.72
C ASN A 55 -24.77 11.74 3.76
N ARG A 56 -24.43 13.01 3.99
CA ARG A 56 -23.27 13.43 4.82
C ARG A 56 -23.29 12.87 6.24
N ALA A 57 -24.43 12.92 6.93
CA ALA A 57 -24.55 12.38 8.29
C ALA A 57 -24.28 10.86 8.32
N ARG A 58 -24.87 10.12 7.37
CA ARG A 58 -24.68 8.67 7.25
C ARG A 58 -23.28 8.29 6.77
N GLN A 59 -22.65 9.13 5.93
CA GLN A 59 -21.24 8.97 5.56
C GLN A 59 -20.37 8.99 6.81
N ARG A 60 -20.50 10.02 7.66
CA ARG A 60 -19.71 10.13 8.89
C ARG A 60 -19.88 8.94 9.83
N GLU A 61 -21.12 8.51 10.08
CA GLU A 61 -21.41 7.33 10.90
C GLU A 61 -20.69 6.09 10.37
N LYS A 62 -20.82 5.81 9.06
CA LYS A 62 -20.20 4.64 8.44
C LYS A 62 -18.68 4.74 8.35
N LEU A 63 -18.11 5.95 8.19
CA LEU A 63 -16.66 6.17 8.27
C LEU A 63 -16.13 5.80 9.66
N GLY A 64 -16.89 6.06 10.73
CA GLY A 64 -16.54 5.62 12.07
C GLY A 64 -16.42 4.10 12.18
N HIS A 65 -17.39 3.36 11.65
CA HIS A 65 -17.38 1.89 11.68
C HIS A 65 -16.30 1.26 10.80
N ILE A 66 -16.09 1.80 9.59
CA ILE A 66 -15.15 1.20 8.64
C ILE A 66 -13.69 1.34 9.09
N LEU A 67 -13.38 2.27 9.99
CA LEU A 67 -12.05 2.40 10.61
C LEU A 67 -11.63 1.12 11.35
N GLU A 68 -12.55 0.41 11.99
CA GLU A 68 -12.25 -0.86 12.67
C GLU A 68 -11.90 -1.97 11.67
N GLU A 69 -12.60 -2.02 10.53
CA GLU A 69 -12.29 -2.95 9.44
C GLU A 69 -10.91 -2.65 8.84
N PHE A 70 -10.58 -1.38 8.61
CA PHE A 70 -9.27 -0.97 8.06
C PHE A 70 -8.12 -1.08 9.08
N ALA A 71 -8.39 -0.97 10.38
CA ALA A 71 -7.41 -1.27 11.42
C ALA A 71 -7.05 -2.76 11.43
N THR A 72 -8.06 -3.63 11.32
CA THR A 72 -7.84 -5.08 11.17
C THR A 72 -7.04 -5.40 9.91
N LEU A 73 -7.36 -4.72 8.81
CA LEU A 73 -6.64 -4.88 7.54
C LEU A 73 -5.18 -4.39 7.63
N GLN A 74 -4.90 -3.36 8.42
CA GLN A 74 -3.55 -2.86 8.68
C GLN A 74 -2.69 -3.94 9.37
N ASP A 75 -3.22 -4.54 10.44
CA ASP A 75 -2.52 -5.62 11.16
C ASP A 75 -2.25 -6.83 10.26
N GLU A 76 -3.20 -7.17 9.38
CA GLU A 76 -3.02 -8.24 8.41
C GLU A 76 -1.93 -7.88 7.38
N ALA A 77 -1.96 -6.67 6.83
CA ALA A 77 -0.98 -6.21 5.86
C ALA A 77 0.45 -6.26 6.42
N GLU A 78 0.65 -5.83 7.67
CA GLU A 78 1.95 -5.86 8.33
C GLU A 78 2.46 -7.28 8.56
N LYS A 79 1.58 -8.22 8.92
CA LYS A 79 1.93 -9.64 9.05
C LYS A 79 2.33 -10.25 7.71
N VAL A 80 1.62 -9.91 6.63
CA VAL A 80 1.95 -10.39 5.28
C VAL A 80 3.26 -9.78 4.79
N ASP A 81 3.49 -8.48 4.98
CA ASP A 81 4.77 -7.84 4.65
C ASP A 81 5.94 -8.48 5.42
N ALA A 82 5.78 -8.78 6.71
CA ALA A 82 6.80 -9.43 7.52
C ALA A 82 7.10 -10.87 7.04
N ALA A 83 6.06 -11.62 6.67
CA ALA A 83 6.21 -12.96 6.10
C ALA A 83 6.95 -12.91 4.75
N LEU A 84 6.53 -12.01 3.85
CA LEU A 84 7.16 -11.82 2.54
C LEU A 84 8.62 -11.36 2.68
N HIS A 85 8.91 -10.45 3.61
CA HIS A 85 10.27 -10.01 3.91
C HIS A 85 11.16 -11.18 4.34
N THR A 86 10.66 -12.02 5.25
CA THR A 86 11.38 -13.19 5.75
C THR A 86 11.68 -14.19 4.63
N MET A 87 10.72 -14.39 3.72
CA MET A 87 10.90 -15.26 2.55
C MET A 87 11.91 -14.66 1.56
N LEU A 88 11.89 -13.34 1.37
CA LEU A 88 12.78 -12.63 0.46
C LEU A 88 14.22 -12.67 0.94
N LEU A 89 14.48 -12.38 2.22
CA LEU A 89 15.83 -12.39 2.79
C LEU A 89 16.53 -13.75 2.68
N LYS A 90 15.78 -14.85 2.72
CA LYS A 90 16.31 -16.20 2.51
C LYS A 90 16.87 -16.42 1.10
N GLN A 91 16.32 -15.72 0.10
CA GLN A 91 16.71 -15.88 -1.31
C GLN A 91 17.62 -14.75 -1.79
N GLU A 92 17.39 -13.51 -1.33
CA GLU A 92 18.13 -12.31 -1.69
C GLU A 92 18.44 -11.47 -0.41
N PRO A 93 19.51 -11.81 0.34
CA PRO A 93 19.82 -11.18 1.63
C PRO A 93 20.09 -9.67 1.55
N HIS A 94 20.49 -9.18 0.36
CA HIS A 94 20.79 -7.77 0.13
C HIS A 94 19.58 -6.96 -0.37
N ARG A 95 18.44 -7.60 -0.63
CA ARG A 95 17.26 -6.91 -1.12
C ARG A 95 16.48 -6.31 0.04
N GLN A 96 16.34 -4.99 0.01
CA GLN A 96 15.44 -4.29 0.92
C GLN A 96 14.00 -4.63 0.53
N HIS A 97 13.23 -5.20 1.47
CA HIS A 97 11.79 -5.29 1.33
C HIS A 97 11.19 -4.11 2.07
N LEU A 98 10.52 -3.24 1.32
CA LEU A 98 9.75 -2.15 1.91
C LEU A 98 8.37 -2.71 2.25
N ALA A 99 7.82 -2.33 3.42
CA ALA A 99 6.49 -2.73 3.88
C ALA A 99 5.40 -2.12 2.99
N CYS A 100 5.26 -2.66 1.77
CA CYS A 100 4.45 -2.12 0.70
C CYS A 100 2.96 -2.22 1.03
N LEU A 101 2.50 -3.38 1.51
CA LEU A 101 1.08 -3.60 1.81
C LEU A 101 0.65 -2.72 2.99
N GLY A 102 1.46 -2.70 4.05
CA GLY A 102 1.23 -1.86 5.23
C GLY A 102 1.23 -0.37 4.88
N THR A 103 2.12 0.09 4.00
CA THR A 103 2.10 1.48 3.50
C THR A 103 0.82 1.80 2.72
N TRP A 104 0.33 0.88 1.88
CA TRP A 104 -0.89 1.09 1.11
C TRP A 104 -2.14 1.15 2.00
N VAL A 105 -2.27 0.24 2.97
CA VAL A 105 -3.42 0.25 3.90
C VAL A 105 -3.36 1.47 4.82
N LEU A 106 -2.17 1.87 5.28
CA LEU A 106 -2.00 3.05 6.14
C LEU A 106 -2.44 4.32 5.43
N TYR A 107 -2.16 4.45 4.12
CA TYR A 107 -2.63 5.56 3.31
C TYR A 107 -4.16 5.69 3.36
N HIS A 108 -4.89 4.58 3.21
CA HIS A 108 -6.35 4.60 3.26
C HIS A 108 -6.87 4.85 4.68
N ASN A 109 -6.26 4.27 5.71
CA ASN A 109 -6.58 4.57 7.11
C ASN A 109 -6.51 6.08 7.39
N LEU A 110 -5.39 6.72 7.05
CA LEU A 110 -5.19 8.16 7.25
C LEU A 110 -6.22 8.99 6.49
N ARG A 111 -6.52 8.63 5.23
CA ARG A 111 -7.56 9.28 4.42
C ARG A 111 -8.95 9.18 5.06
N ILE A 112 -9.32 8.01 5.58
CA ILE A 112 -10.61 7.79 6.25
C ILE A 112 -10.68 8.60 7.55
N MET A 113 -9.61 8.60 8.36
CA MET A 113 -9.54 9.38 9.61
C MET A 113 -9.69 10.89 9.33
N ILE A 114 -8.99 11.41 8.31
CA ILE A 114 -9.10 12.81 7.88
C ILE A 114 -10.54 13.12 7.46
N GLN A 115 -11.15 12.28 6.62
CA GLN A 115 -12.53 12.47 6.16
C GLN A 115 -13.54 12.45 7.31
N TYR A 116 -13.36 11.54 8.28
CA TYR A 116 -14.20 11.46 9.47
C TYR A 116 -14.14 12.74 10.29
N LEU A 117 -12.95 13.27 10.56
CA LEU A 117 -12.79 14.52 11.33
C LEU A 117 -13.36 15.73 10.60
N LEU A 118 -13.05 15.88 9.31
CA LEU A 118 -13.54 16.97 8.48
C LEU A 118 -15.07 16.96 8.35
N SER A 119 -15.68 15.78 8.26
CA SER A 119 -17.15 15.67 8.26
C SER A 119 -17.80 16.18 9.55
N GLY A 120 -17.07 16.19 10.68
CA GLY A 120 -17.56 16.80 11.91
C GLY A 120 -17.67 18.32 11.82
N PHE A 121 -16.79 18.99 11.06
CA PHE A 121 -16.95 20.42 10.76
C PHE A 121 -18.09 20.66 9.77
N GLU A 122 -18.18 19.87 8.69
CA GLU A 122 -19.25 20.00 7.70
C GLU A 122 -20.66 19.85 8.31
N LEU A 123 -20.77 19.08 9.40
CA LEU A 123 -22.02 18.78 10.10
C LEU A 123 -22.19 19.59 11.40
N GLU A 124 -21.29 20.54 11.69
CA GLU A 124 -21.33 21.39 12.89
C GLU A 124 -21.38 20.59 14.21
N LEU A 125 -20.66 19.46 14.26
CA LEU A 125 -20.67 18.55 15.41
C LEU A 125 -19.62 18.91 16.47
N HIS A 126 -18.63 19.72 16.11
CA HIS A 126 -17.55 20.14 17.00
C HIS A 126 -17.90 21.49 17.63
N SER A 127 -17.68 21.63 18.92
CA SER A 127 -17.77 22.91 19.62
C SER A 127 -16.50 23.75 19.41
N MET A 128 -16.60 25.07 19.50
CA MET A 128 -15.48 26.01 19.28
C MET A 128 -14.22 25.71 20.12
N HIS A 129 -14.39 25.25 21.36
CA HIS A 129 -13.28 24.92 22.26
C HIS A 129 -12.53 23.66 21.82
N GLU A 130 -13.11 22.85 20.93
CA GLU A 130 -12.53 21.61 20.42
C GLU A 130 -11.62 21.85 19.21
N TYR A 131 -11.78 23.00 18.54
CA TYR A 131 -11.16 23.27 17.26
C TYR A 131 -9.64 23.19 17.32
N TYR A 132 -9.03 23.71 18.39
CA TYR A 132 -7.58 23.74 18.52
C TYR A 132 -6.96 22.34 18.44
N TYR A 133 -7.46 21.38 19.22
CA TYR A 133 -6.87 20.03 19.22
C TYR A 133 -7.27 19.23 17.98
N ILE A 134 -8.44 19.47 17.39
CA ILE A 134 -8.83 18.80 16.13
C ILE A 134 -7.94 19.27 14.98
N TYR A 135 -7.71 20.59 14.84
CA TYR A 135 -6.82 21.13 13.81
C TYR A 135 -5.38 20.70 14.04
N TRP A 136 -4.90 20.70 15.28
CA TRP A 136 -3.57 20.20 15.61
C TRP A 136 -3.41 18.72 15.22
N TYR A 137 -4.39 17.88 15.55
CA TYR A 137 -4.36 16.46 15.19
C TYR A 137 -4.44 16.26 13.67
N LEU A 138 -5.20 17.07 12.95
CA LEU A 138 -5.21 17.06 11.49
C LEU A 138 -3.84 17.44 10.91
N SER A 139 -3.25 18.57 11.31
CA SER A 139 -2.02 19.10 10.70
C SER A 139 -0.77 18.33 11.12
N GLU A 140 -0.53 18.23 12.43
CA GLU A 140 0.72 17.73 12.99
C GLU A 140 0.79 16.22 13.00
N PHE A 141 -0.36 15.55 13.04
CA PHE A 141 -0.43 14.10 13.07
C PHE A 141 -0.88 13.53 11.72
N LEU A 142 -2.15 13.69 11.35
CA LEU A 142 -2.70 12.96 10.21
C LEU A 142 -2.07 13.36 8.86
N TYR A 143 -1.95 14.66 8.57
CA TYR A 143 -1.33 15.12 7.33
C TYR A 143 0.17 14.88 7.31
N ALA A 144 0.87 15.07 8.43
CA ALA A 144 2.29 14.73 8.53
C ALA A 144 2.55 13.25 8.22
N TRP A 145 1.78 12.35 8.82
CA TRP A 145 1.85 10.91 8.55
C TRP A 145 1.43 10.55 7.13
N LEU A 146 0.44 11.25 6.56
CA LEU A 146 0.02 11.02 5.18
C LEU A 146 1.15 11.37 4.21
N MET A 147 1.84 12.49 4.43
CA MET A 147 3.00 12.90 3.63
C MET A 147 4.16 11.90 3.75
N SER A 148 4.47 11.43 4.96
CA SER A 148 5.49 10.37 5.15
C SER A 148 5.09 9.06 4.47
N THR A 149 3.81 8.69 4.51
CA THR A 149 3.29 7.47 3.88
C THR A 149 3.40 7.56 2.36
N LEU A 150 3.05 8.70 1.77
CA LEU A 150 3.22 8.95 0.34
C LEU A 150 4.70 8.90 -0.08
N SER A 151 5.59 9.54 0.68
CA SER A 151 7.04 9.48 0.40
C SER A 151 7.59 8.05 0.44
N ARG A 152 7.10 7.21 1.36
CA ARG A 152 7.44 5.78 1.40
C ARG A 152 6.93 5.02 0.18
N ALA A 153 5.73 5.34 -0.28
CA ALA A 153 5.15 4.75 -1.50
C ALA A 153 6.01 5.11 -2.73
N ASP A 154 6.30 6.40 -2.92
CA ASP A 154 7.16 6.90 -4.01
C ASP A 154 8.54 6.24 -3.99
N GLY A 155 9.16 6.16 -2.81
CA GLY A 155 10.45 5.49 -2.62
C GLY A 155 10.43 4.01 -3.01
N SER A 156 9.32 3.31 -2.72
CA SER A 156 9.13 1.91 -3.10
C SER A 156 9.02 1.73 -4.61
N GLN A 157 8.30 2.62 -5.29
CA GLN A 157 8.18 2.61 -6.74
C GLN A 157 9.53 2.87 -7.42
N MET A 158 10.23 3.91 -7.00
CA MET A 158 11.56 4.24 -7.54
C MET A 158 12.58 3.12 -7.31
N ALA A 159 12.53 2.43 -6.17
CA ALA A 159 13.41 1.30 -5.90
C ALA A 159 13.18 0.14 -6.89
N GLU A 160 11.92 -0.22 -7.15
CA GLU A 160 11.58 -1.30 -8.08
C GLU A 160 11.89 -0.91 -9.55
N GLU A 161 11.73 0.36 -9.92
CA GLU A 161 12.16 0.88 -11.22
C GLU A 161 13.67 0.74 -11.43
N ARG A 162 14.49 1.14 -10.45
CA ARG A 162 15.96 1.00 -10.52
C ARG A 162 16.40 -0.46 -10.68
N ILE A 163 15.80 -1.37 -9.90
CA ILE A 163 16.06 -2.82 -10.03
C ILE A 163 15.68 -3.31 -11.43
N THR A 164 14.56 -2.82 -11.96
CA THR A 164 14.09 -3.17 -13.30
C THR A 164 15.06 -2.72 -14.39
N GLU A 165 15.61 -1.50 -14.28
CA GLU A 165 16.59 -0.94 -15.21
C GLU A 165 17.96 -1.62 -15.15
N GLU A 166 18.50 -1.86 -13.96
CA GLU A 166 19.79 -2.53 -13.77
C GLU A 166 19.80 -3.93 -14.38
N GLN A 167 18.70 -4.67 -14.21
CA GLN A 167 18.54 -6.00 -14.81
C GLN A 167 18.41 -5.95 -16.34
N GLN A 168 17.83 -4.89 -16.91
CA GLN A 168 17.79 -4.70 -18.37
C GLN A 168 19.19 -4.42 -18.94
N LYS A 169 19.97 -3.55 -18.28
CA LYS A 169 21.37 -3.25 -18.65
C LYS A 169 22.28 -4.48 -18.54
N GLY A 170 22.08 -5.33 -17.52
CA GLY A 170 22.80 -6.59 -17.37
C GLY A 170 22.52 -7.61 -18.49
N ARG A 171 21.28 -7.68 -18.99
CA ARG A 171 20.89 -8.56 -20.11
C ARG A 171 21.45 -8.11 -21.45
N SER A 172 21.44 -6.82 -21.75
CA SER A 172 22.00 -6.27 -23.00
C SER A 172 23.52 -6.43 -23.06
N SER A 173 24.23 -6.26 -21.94
CA SER A 173 25.67 -6.53 -21.85
C SER A 173 26.02 -8.02 -22.08
N LYS A 174 25.26 -8.95 -21.49
CA LYS A 174 25.42 -10.41 -21.74
C LYS A 174 25.14 -10.79 -23.21
N LYS A 175 24.16 -10.16 -23.86
CA LYS A 175 23.81 -10.41 -25.27
C LYS A 175 24.94 -9.95 -26.22
N ASN A 176 25.56 -8.81 -25.94
CA ASN A 176 26.74 -8.33 -26.69
C ASN A 176 27.97 -9.21 -26.49
N LYS A 177 28.20 -9.72 -25.27
CA LYS A 177 29.33 -10.62 -24.98
C LYS A 177 29.17 -11.99 -25.66
N LYS A 178 27.93 -12.48 -25.83
CA LYS A 178 27.62 -13.73 -26.54
C LYS A 178 27.79 -13.59 -28.05
N LYS A 179 27.41 -12.45 -28.65
CA LYS A 179 27.65 -12.16 -30.08
C LYS A 179 29.14 -12.11 -30.43
N ARG A 180 29.99 -11.53 -29.57
CA ARG A 180 31.45 -11.49 -29.79
C ARG A 180 32.15 -12.85 -29.73
N LYS A 181 31.53 -13.86 -29.08
CA LYS A 181 32.08 -15.23 -29.01
C LYS A 181 31.75 -16.10 -30.23
N PHE A 182 30.79 -15.71 -31.06
CA PHE A 182 30.40 -16.44 -32.28
C PHE A 182 31.04 -15.87 -33.56
N THR A 183 31.89 -14.85 -33.43
CA THR A 183 32.59 -14.18 -34.55
C THR A 183 34.08 -14.51 -34.61
N HIS A 184 34.51 -15.64 -34.03
CA HIS A 184 35.86 -16.20 -34.19
C HIS A 184 35.77 -17.67 -34.54
#